data_AF-A0A368PZN7-F1
#
_entry.id   AF-A0A368PZN7-F1
#
_cell.length_a   1.000
_cell.length_b   1.000
_cell.length_c   1.000
_cell.angle_alpha   90.00
_cell.angle_beta   90.00
_cell.angle_gamma   90.00
#
_symmetry.space_group_name_H-M   'P 1'
#
loop_
_entity.id
_entity.type
_entity.pdbx_description
1 polymer ?
#
loop_
_entity_poly.entity_id
_entity_poly.type
_entity_poly.pdbx_seq_one_letter_code
_entity_poly.pdbx_strand_id
1 'polypeptide(L)'
;DETISHLLLGCVFAREFWFKLLQTVGQQALAPQIGEVSFDDWWERAVSGAGEQLHKGLNSLIILGAWILWNHRNRCVFDGVSPNLARALMLAGEELHVWGLAGARGISYLLTLRPD
;
A
#
# COMPACT_ATOMS: atom_id res chain seq x y z
N ASP A 1 2.63 -13.54 18.85
CA ASP A 1 1.95 -12.24 18.97
C ASP A 1 1.83 -11.55 17.63
N GLU A 2 0.66 -10.96 17.40
CA GLU A 2 0.35 -10.17 16.22
C GLU A 2 0.65 -8.69 16.54
N THR A 3 1.59 -8.08 15.81
CA THR A 3 1.99 -6.67 15.97
C THR A 3 1.53 -5.85 14.77
N ILE A 4 1.52 -4.51 14.88
CA ILE A 4 1.23 -3.62 13.74
C ILE A 4 2.15 -3.94 12.56
N SER A 5 3.45 -4.15 12.80
CA SER A 5 4.39 -4.54 11.74
C SER A 5 4.05 -5.90 11.13
N HIS A 6 3.68 -6.89 11.93
CA HIS A 6 3.27 -8.19 11.39
C HIS A 6 2.00 -8.08 10.53
N LEU A 7 1.02 -7.29 10.99
CA LEU A 7 -0.26 -7.06 10.35
C LEU A 7 -0.12 -6.33 9.01
N LEU A 8 0.58 -5.20 9.03
CA LEU A 8 0.66 -4.30 7.89
C LEU A 8 1.77 -4.67 6.93
N LEU A 9 2.75 -5.48 7.33
CA LEU A 9 3.95 -5.71 6.52
C LEU A 9 4.41 -7.17 6.52
N GLY A 10 4.42 -7.84 7.67
CA GLY A 10 5.10 -9.12 7.83
C GLY A 10 4.37 -10.33 7.24
N CYS A 11 3.03 -10.34 7.19
CA CYS A 11 2.28 -11.48 6.68
C CYS A 11 2.34 -11.59 5.14
N VAL A 12 2.20 -12.82 4.61
CA VAL A 12 2.28 -13.09 3.16
C VAL A 12 1.26 -12.26 2.38
N PHE A 13 0.04 -12.13 2.92
CA PHE A 13 -1.02 -11.33 2.33
C PHE A 13 -0.61 -9.86 2.17
N ALA A 14 -0.09 -9.24 3.23
CA ALA A 14 0.33 -7.84 3.21
C ALA A 14 1.48 -7.61 2.23
N ARG A 15 2.48 -8.50 2.20
CA ARG A 15 3.61 -8.40 1.27
C ARG A 15 3.18 -8.46 -0.19
N GLU A 16 2.29 -9.40 -0.53
CA GLU A 16 1.76 -9.51 -1.88
C GLU A 16 0.89 -8.30 -2.27
N PHE A 17 0.08 -7.82 -1.32
CA PHE A 17 -0.70 -6.59 -1.48
C PHE A 17 0.19 -5.39 -1.79
N TRP A 18 1.24 -5.16 -1.00
CA TRP A 18 2.14 -4.03 -1.22
C TRP A 18 2.85 -4.10 -2.57
N PHE A 19 3.35 -5.28 -2.94
CA PHE A 19 3.99 -5.46 -4.24
C PHE A 19 3.04 -5.09 -5.38
N LYS A 20 1.82 -5.63 -5.37
CA LYS A 20 0.81 -5.37 -6.43
C LYS A 20 0.31 -3.92 -6.39
N LEU A 21 0.12 -3.33 -5.21
CA LEU A 21 -0.30 -1.94 -5.09
C LEU A 21 0.75 -0.99 -5.66
N LEU A 22 2.02 -1.15 -5.28
CA LEU A 22 3.12 -0.33 -5.78
C LEU A 22 3.38 -0.56 -7.28
N GLN A 23 3.11 -1.76 -7.78
CA GLN A 23 3.18 -2.05 -9.21
C GLN A 23 2.21 -1.19 -10.04
N THR A 24 1.05 -0.81 -9.49
CA THR A 24 0.07 0.04 -10.21
C THR A 24 0.59 1.44 -10.57
N VAL A 25 1.68 1.87 -9.92
CA VAL A 25 2.35 3.16 -10.11
C VAL A 25 3.83 3.01 -10.49
N GLY A 26 4.24 1.80 -10.91
CA GLY A 26 5.61 1.51 -11.36
C GLY A 26 6.67 1.50 -10.26
N GLN A 27 6.30 1.41 -8.98
CA GLN A 27 7.20 1.49 -7.83
C GLN A 27 7.35 0.16 -7.08
N GLN A 28 7.10 -0.97 -7.72
CA GLN A 28 7.16 -2.30 -7.09
C GLN A 28 8.52 -2.64 -6.45
N ALA A 29 9.61 -2.00 -6.89
CA ALA A 29 10.94 -2.16 -6.29
C ALA A 29 11.01 -1.64 -4.83
N LEU A 30 10.09 -0.76 -4.42
CA LEU A 30 9.99 -0.22 -3.07
C LEU A 30 9.19 -1.13 -2.12
N ALA A 31 8.63 -2.24 -2.60
CA ALA A 31 7.81 -3.14 -1.80
C ALA A 31 8.58 -3.73 -0.61
N PRO A 32 7.87 -4.16 0.45
CA PRO A 32 8.51 -4.76 1.61
C PRO A 32 9.29 -6.03 1.28
N GLN A 33 10.53 -6.10 1.75
CA GLN A 33 11.41 -7.24 1.52
C GLN A 33 11.23 -8.33 2.58
N ILE A 34 11.72 -9.55 2.30
CA ILE A 34 11.76 -10.62 3.29
C ILE A 34 12.67 -10.18 4.45
N GLY A 35 12.17 -10.23 5.68
CA GLY A 35 12.93 -9.90 6.87
C GLY A 35 12.76 -8.47 7.37
N GLU A 36 11.99 -7.62 6.69
CA GLU A 36 11.56 -6.35 7.27
C GLU A 36 10.58 -6.58 8.42
N VAL A 37 10.95 -6.05 9.59
CA VAL A 37 10.24 -6.24 10.86
C VAL A 37 9.56 -4.97 11.38
N SER A 38 9.88 -3.82 10.78
CA SER A 38 9.36 -2.51 11.17
C SER A 38 8.63 -1.86 9.99
N PHE A 39 7.37 -1.50 10.22
CA PHE A 39 6.57 -0.77 9.24
C PHE A 39 7.12 0.64 9.01
N ASP A 40 7.57 1.31 10.08
CA ASP A 40 8.10 2.67 10.02
C ASP A 40 9.43 2.72 9.26
N ASP A 41 10.35 1.77 9.54
CA ASP A 41 11.64 1.69 8.86
C ASP A 41 11.46 1.40 7.36
N TRP A 42 10.52 0.52 7.01
CA TRP A 42 10.17 0.23 5.63
C TRP A 42 9.61 1.47 4.93
N TRP A 43 8.68 2.18 5.57
CA TRP A 43 8.08 3.40 5.02
C TRP A 43 9.17 4.43 4.75
N GLU A 44 10.00 4.75 5.75
CA GLU A 44 11.09 5.71 5.61
C GLU A 44 12.03 5.33 4.46
N ARG A 45 12.42 4.05 4.37
CA ARG A 45 13.26 3.52 3.29
C ARG A 45 12.59 3.66 1.93
N ALA A 46 11.30 3.32 1.82
CA ALA A 46 10.55 3.36 0.56
C ALA A 46 10.44 4.80 0.04
N VAL A 47 10.12 5.76 0.91
CA VAL A 47 10.03 7.18 0.53
C VAL A 47 11.41 7.75 0.21
N SER A 48 12.42 7.49 1.04
CA SER A 48 13.78 8.00 0.85
C SER A 48 14.47 7.42 -0.39
N GLY A 49 14.13 6.18 -0.76
CA GLY A 49 14.62 5.52 -1.97
C GLY A 49 13.94 5.99 -3.26
N ALA A 50 12.91 6.82 -3.17
CA ALA A 50 12.20 7.38 -4.32
C ALA A 50 12.67 8.81 -4.62
N GLY A 51 12.46 9.26 -5.87
CA GLY A 51 12.68 10.66 -6.23
C GLY A 51 11.80 11.60 -5.41
N GLU A 52 12.32 12.76 -5.02
CA GLU A 52 11.66 13.75 -4.16
C GLU A 52 10.25 14.12 -4.63
N GLN A 53 10.05 14.20 -5.95
CA GLN A 53 8.77 14.46 -6.59
C GLN A 53 7.69 13.40 -6.29
N LEU A 54 8.10 12.18 -5.95
CA LEU A 54 7.22 11.06 -5.62
C LEU A 54 6.84 11.02 -4.14
N HIS A 55 7.59 11.68 -3.26
CA HIS A 55 7.46 11.54 -1.81
C HIS A 55 6.03 11.79 -1.33
N LYS A 56 5.40 12.88 -1.77
CA LYS A 56 4.03 13.22 -1.35
C LYS A 56 3.00 12.17 -1.80
N GLY A 57 3.15 11.68 -3.04
CA GLY A 57 2.29 10.63 -3.58
C GLY A 57 2.49 9.31 -2.84
N LEU A 58 3.74 8.91 -2.62
CA LEU A 58 4.09 7.66 -1.95
C LEU A 58 3.63 7.63 -0.49
N ASN A 59 3.81 8.72 0.26
CA ASN A 59 3.27 8.85 1.61
C ASN A 59 1.75 8.63 1.61
N SER A 60 1.03 9.25 0.67
CA SER A 60 -0.43 9.10 0.56
C SER A 60 -0.84 7.67 0.19
N LEU A 61 -0.09 7.04 -0.73
CA LEU A 61 -0.31 5.66 -1.17
C LEU A 61 -0.06 4.66 -0.03
N ILE A 62 1.00 4.85 0.76
CA ILE A 62 1.33 4.01 1.91
C ILE A 62 0.26 4.16 3.00
N ILE A 63 -0.22 5.38 3.27
CA ILE A 63 -1.33 5.59 4.22
C ILE A 63 -2.57 4.82 3.76
N LEU A 64 -2.94 4.94 2.48
CA LEU A 64 -4.10 4.24 1.92
C LEU A 64 -3.93 2.72 2.00
N GLY A 65 -2.78 2.19 1.59
CA GLY A 65 -2.52 0.76 1.61
C GLY A 65 -2.59 0.18 3.03
N ALA A 66 -2.02 0.89 4.01
CA ALA A 66 -2.07 0.49 5.42
C ALA A 66 -3.51 0.49 5.95
N TRP A 67 -4.29 1.52 5.62
CA TRP A 67 -5.71 1.61 5.97
C TRP A 67 -6.53 0.46 5.39
N ILE A 68 -6.32 0.12 4.12
CA ILE A 68 -7.00 -0.99 3.45
C ILE A 68 -6.65 -2.33 4.10
N LEU A 69 -5.35 -2.58 4.38
CA LEU A 69 -4.90 -3.79 5.06
C LEU A 69 -5.51 -3.93 6.45
N TRP A 70 -5.47 -2.85 7.24
CA TRP A 70 -6.06 -2.80 8.57
C TRP A 70 -7.55 -3.12 8.54
N ASN A 71 -8.31 -2.44 7.67
CA ASN A 71 -9.75 -2.64 7.56
C ASN A 71 -10.09 -4.06 7.05
N HIS A 72 -9.35 -4.57 6.06
CA HIS A 72 -9.54 -5.92 5.54
C HIS A 72 -9.29 -6.98 6.62
N ARG A 73 -8.21 -6.85 7.39
CA ARG A 73 -7.90 -7.73 8.52
C ARG A 73 -9.02 -7.71 9.56
N ASN A 74 -9.48 -6.53 9.97
CA ASN A 74 -10.55 -6.39 10.95
C ASN A 74 -11.81 -7.13 10.49
N ARG A 75 -12.21 -6.99 9.23
CA ARG A 75 -13.35 -7.75 8.69
C ARG A 75 -13.11 -9.26 8.68
N CYS A 76 -11.88 -9.71 8.47
CA CYS A 76 -11.55 -11.13 8.57
C CYS A 76 -11.67 -11.65 10.01
N VAL A 77 -11.24 -10.86 11.01
CA VAL A 77 -11.32 -11.23 12.44
C VAL A 77 -12.76 -11.18 12.94
N PHE A 78 -13.45 -10.07 12.70
CA PHE A 78 -14.69 -9.72 13.39
C PHE A 78 -15.93 -10.09 12.59
N ASP A 79 -15.86 -10.10 11.26
CA ASP A 79 -17.00 -10.41 10.39
C ASP A 79 -16.89 -11.80 9.71
N GLY A 80 -15.82 -12.56 10.00
CA GLY A 80 -15.59 -13.89 9.42
C GLY A 80 -15.35 -13.89 7.90
N VAL A 81 -15.03 -12.75 7.30
CA VAL A 81 -14.72 -12.66 5.87
C VAL A 81 -13.41 -13.42 5.59
N SER A 82 -13.37 -14.20 4.52
CA SER A 82 -12.12 -14.85 4.11
C SER A 82 -11.14 -13.83 3.51
N PRO A 83 -9.82 -13.94 3.81
CA PRO A 83 -8.81 -13.08 3.21
C PRO A 83 -8.90 -13.10 1.67
N ASN A 84 -8.96 -11.91 1.06
CA ASN A 84 -9.17 -11.76 -0.38
C ASN A 84 -8.35 -10.59 -0.93
N LEU A 85 -7.24 -10.93 -1.58
CA LEU A 85 -6.28 -9.97 -2.09
C LEU A 85 -6.86 -9.15 -3.25
N ALA A 86 -7.61 -9.78 -4.15
CA ALA A 86 -8.23 -9.10 -5.28
C ALA A 86 -9.21 -8.02 -4.82
N ARG A 87 -10.00 -8.29 -3.78
CA ARG A 87 -10.91 -7.32 -3.17
C ARG A 87 -10.17 -6.15 -2.55
N ALA A 88 -9.10 -6.42 -1.78
CA ALA A 88 -8.30 -5.36 -1.17
C ALA A 88 -7.66 -4.43 -2.22
N LEU A 89 -7.09 -5.01 -3.29
CA LEU A 89 -6.49 -4.25 -4.39
C LEU A 89 -7.51 -3.46 -5.20
N MET A 90 -8.70 -4.03 -5.44
CA MET A 90 -9.78 -3.32 -6.12
C MET A 90 -10.22 -2.07 -5.33
N LEU A 91 -10.43 -2.21 -4.01
CA LEU A 91 -10.77 -1.06 -3.14
C LEU A 91 -9.66 0.00 -3.13
N ALA A 92 -8.39 -0.42 -3.06
CA ALA A 92 -7.28 0.51 -3.13
C ALA A 92 -7.23 1.26 -4.48
N GLY A 93 -7.49 0.56 -5.58
CA GLY A 93 -7.54 1.16 -6.92
C GLY A 93 -8.68 2.17 -7.10
N GLU A 94 -9.87 1.85 -6.59
CA GLU A 94 -11.03 2.76 -6.58
C GLU A 94 -10.73 4.04 -5.78
N GLU A 95 -10.20 3.90 -4.56
CA GLU A 95 -9.83 5.04 -3.71
C GLU A 95 -8.76 5.92 -4.37
N LEU A 96 -7.71 5.32 -4.95
CA LEU A 96 -6.68 6.09 -5.67
C LEU A 96 -7.27 6.91 -6.82
N HIS A 97 -8.19 6.31 -7.57
CA HIS A 97 -8.85 6.99 -8.67
C HIS A 97 -9.71 8.17 -8.18
N VAL A 98 -10.52 7.94 -7.14
CA VAL A 98 -11.35 8.99 -6.52
C VAL A 98 -10.50 10.12 -5.96
N TRP A 99 -9.40 9.82 -5.28
CA TRP A 99 -8.50 10.84 -4.72
C TRP A 99 -7.83 11.66 -5.82
N GLY A 100 -7.42 11.00 -6.91
CA GLY A 100 -6.89 11.66 -8.10
C GLY A 100 -7.88 12.65 -8.71
N LEU A 101 -9.16 12.27 -8.84
CA LEU A 101 -10.24 13.14 -9.32
C LEU A 101 -10.56 14.27 -8.33
N ALA A 102 -10.43 14.02 -7.03
CA ALA A 102 -10.62 15.02 -5.97
C ALA A 102 -9.45 16.00 -5.82
N GLY A 103 -8.42 15.92 -6.67
CA GLY A 103 -7.30 16.87 -6.71
C GLY A 103 -6.10 16.50 -5.83
N ALA A 104 -5.97 15.24 -5.40
CA ALA A 104 -4.78 14.74 -4.71
C ALA A 104 -3.57 14.68 -5.67
N ARG A 105 -2.94 15.84 -5.94
CA ARG A 105 -1.89 16.01 -6.96
C ARG A 105 -0.74 14.99 -6.89
N GLY A 106 -0.35 14.57 -5.70
CA GLY A 106 0.70 13.54 -5.52
C GLY A 106 0.26 12.16 -6.04
N ILE A 107 -1.00 11.77 -5.78
CA ILE A 107 -1.59 10.54 -6.33
C ILE A 107 -1.80 10.68 -7.83
N SER A 108 -2.33 11.80 -8.31
CA SER A 108 -2.49 12.05 -9.75
C SER A 108 -1.17 11.88 -10.49
N TYR A 109 -0.07 12.42 -9.94
CA TYR A 109 1.26 12.26 -10.50
C TYR A 109 1.71 10.79 -10.51
N LEU A 110 1.55 10.05 -9.41
CA LEU A 110 1.88 8.62 -9.38
C LEU A 110 1.09 7.80 -10.42
N LEU A 111 -0.19 8.12 -10.62
CA LEU A 111 -1.03 7.42 -11.59
C LEU A 111 -0.57 7.64 -13.05
N THR A 112 0.16 8.72 -13.34
CA THR A 112 0.79 8.92 -14.66
C THR A 112 2.01 8.03 -14.90
N LEU A 113 2.56 7.42 -13.86
CA LEU A 113 3.73 6.53 -13.94
C LEU A 113 3.34 5.07 -14.13
N ARG A 114 2.05 4.79 -14.37
CA ARG A 114 1.54 3.44 -14.58
C ARG A 114 2.26 2.83 -15.78
N PRO A 115 2.90 1.65 -15.62
CA PRO A 115 3.49 0.95 -16.75
C PRO A 115 2.40 0.51 -17.74
N ASP A 116 2.69 0.62 -19.04
CA ASP A 116 1.84 0.13 -20.15
C ASP A 116 1.62 -1.39 -20.08
#